data_AF-A0A0G1MZ66-F1
#
_entry.id   AF-A0A0G1MZ66-F1
#
_cell.length_a   1.000
_cell.length_b   1.000
_cell.length_c   1.000
_cell.angle_alpha   90.00
_cell.angle_beta   90.00
_cell.angle_gamma   90.00
#
_symmetry.space_group_name_H-M   'P 1'
#
loop_
_entity.id
_entity.type
_entity.pdbx_description
1 polymer ?
#
loop_
_entity_poly.entity_id
_entity_poly.type
_entity_poly.pdbx_seq_one_letter_code
_entity_poly.pdbx_strand_id
1 'polypeptide(L)'
;MKKILIPIIIIVPLAAVIIYYSLVAGRTRGPQLPPKESGIVPPSAQFPIKEPAPMVKEIAPAEIPVSGLTAYETLQGGFGISYPERFSAKKTTQERVIAGSMLQRYYDEMGLLGFISIYIPASEFPSTNFSEAEINVAAANVSTCNLSPYAESLAGAGTAEISGRTFNKFTAADAAAGSLYATTVFSRAEGNRCYIVEEIIHTTNIQNYDPSLGIRAYNEPRLRKLLNSIINNLRLSA
;
A
#
# COMPACT_ATOMS: atom_id res chain seq x y z
N MET A 1 52.09 27.59 16.87
CA MET A 1 52.54 26.18 16.80
C MET A 1 51.34 25.32 16.42
N LYS A 2 51.30 24.78 15.19
CA LYS A 2 50.19 23.96 14.67
C LYS A 2 50.39 22.51 15.13
N LYS A 3 49.47 21.98 15.94
CA LYS A 3 49.43 20.55 16.29
C LYS A 3 48.81 19.77 15.13
N ILE A 4 49.60 18.87 14.54
CA ILE A 4 49.15 17.92 13.52
C ILE A 4 48.62 16.70 14.28
N LEU A 5 47.32 16.41 14.16
CA LEU A 5 46.71 15.18 14.65
C LEU A 5 46.86 14.11 13.57
N ILE A 6 47.57 13.03 13.91
CA ILE A 6 47.72 11.84 13.08
C ILE A 6 46.56 10.90 13.43
N PRO A 7 45.73 10.46 12.47
CA PRO A 7 44.67 9.50 12.75
C PRO A 7 45.26 8.11 13.00
N ILE A 8 44.87 7.51 14.12
CA ILE A 8 45.18 6.11 14.45
C ILE A 8 44.21 5.22 13.65
N ILE A 9 44.73 4.52 12.66
CA ILE A 9 44.00 3.49 11.92
C ILE A 9 44.11 2.19 12.72
N ILE A 10 43.00 1.76 13.33
CA ILE A 10 42.90 0.46 13.99
C ILE A 10 42.59 -0.59 12.93
N ILE A 11 43.59 -1.39 12.56
CA ILE A 11 43.44 -2.53 11.66
C ILE A 11 43.00 -3.73 12.50
N VAL A 12 41.71 -4.08 12.44
CA VAL A 12 41.20 -5.31 13.05
C VAL A 12 41.49 -6.48 12.10
N PRO A 13 42.18 -7.54 12.53
CA PRO A 13 42.53 -8.66 11.67
C PRO A 13 41.28 -9.42 11.21
N LEU A 14 41.15 -9.59 9.89
CA LEU A 14 40.03 -10.24 9.19
C LEU A 14 39.69 -11.65 9.71
N ALA A 15 40.65 -12.34 10.34
CA ALA A 15 40.48 -13.68 10.89
C ALA A 15 39.50 -13.73 12.09
N ALA A 16 39.33 -12.65 12.85
CA ALA A 16 38.42 -12.62 13.99
C ALA A 16 36.94 -12.49 13.60
N VAL A 17 36.65 -11.93 12.41
CA VAL A 17 35.28 -11.74 11.93
C VAL A 17 34.66 -13.05 11.44
N ILE A 18 35.48 -13.93 10.84
CA ILE A 18 34.99 -15.21 10.27
C ILE A 18 34.53 -16.17 11.38
N ILE A 19 35.22 -16.21 12.53
CA ILE A 19 34.86 -17.10 13.65
C ILE A 19 33.54 -16.68 14.32
N TYR A 20 33.23 -15.37 14.35
CA TYR A 20 31.97 -14.89 14.93
C TYR A 20 30.76 -15.31 14.08
N TYR A 21 30.87 -15.27 12.75
CA TYR A 21 29.75 -15.65 11.87
C TYR A 21 29.47 -17.15 11.84
N SER A 22 30.48 -18.01 12.02
CA SER A 22 30.27 -19.47 12.01
C SER A 22 29.59 -20.02 13.27
N LEU A 23 29.65 -19.31 14.40
CA LEU A 23 29.00 -19.74 15.65
C LEU A 23 27.51 -19.35 15.73
N VAL A 24 27.05 -18.36 14.95
CA VAL A 24 25.64 -17.92 14.97
C VAL A 24 24.76 -18.73 14.01
N ALA A 25 25.33 -19.34 12.96
CA ALA A 25 24.55 -20.10 11.95
C ALA A 25 24.13 -21.52 12.38
N GLY A 26 24.51 -21.98 13.58
CA GLY A 26 24.38 -23.39 13.97
C GLY A 26 23.13 -23.82 14.72
N ARG A 27 22.18 -22.94 15.08
CA ARG A 27 21.21 -23.31 16.13
C ARG A 27 19.82 -22.67 16.08
N THR A 28 19.07 -22.86 15.00
CA THR A 28 17.59 -22.83 15.05
C THR A 28 16.97 -23.80 14.05
N ARG A 29 17.03 -25.12 14.33
CA ARG A 29 15.95 -26.00 13.86
C ARG A 29 14.74 -25.62 14.70
N GLY A 30 13.91 -24.74 14.17
CA GLY A 30 12.62 -24.43 14.77
C GLY A 30 11.80 -25.72 14.96
N PRO A 31 10.91 -25.76 15.96
CA PRO A 31 10.07 -26.93 16.20
C PRO A 31 9.35 -27.31 14.90
N GLN A 32 9.54 -28.56 14.50
CA GLN A 32 8.86 -29.16 13.37
C GLN A 32 7.36 -29.06 13.65
N LEU A 33 6.65 -28.24 12.86
CA LEU A 33 5.20 -28.14 12.98
C LEU A 33 4.62 -29.54 12.77
N PRO A 34 3.68 -29.98 13.63
CA PRO A 34 3.02 -31.26 13.45
C PRO A 34 2.38 -31.30 12.05
N PRO A 35 2.35 -32.48 11.41
CA PRO A 35 1.67 -32.66 10.12
C PRO A 35 0.24 -32.13 10.24
N LYS A 36 -0.19 -31.32 9.26
CA LYS A 36 -1.57 -30.84 9.13
C LYS A 36 -2.49 -32.06 9.17
N GLU A 37 -3.17 -32.24 10.30
CA GLU A 37 -4.28 -33.17 10.43
C GLU A 37 -5.31 -32.79 9.35
N SER A 38 -5.69 -33.75 8.52
CA SER A 38 -6.81 -33.61 7.58
C SER A 38 -8.11 -33.59 8.39
N GLY A 39 -8.37 -32.43 9.01
CA GLY A 39 -9.58 -32.18 9.76
C GLY A 39 -10.79 -32.24 8.82
N ILE A 40 -11.72 -33.12 9.17
CA ILE A 40 -13.08 -33.16 8.64
C ILE A 40 -13.66 -31.74 8.76
N VAL A 41 -13.97 -31.12 7.62
CA VAL A 41 -14.62 -29.81 7.57
C VAL A 41 -15.97 -29.94 8.27
N PRO A 42 -16.22 -29.25 9.39
CA PRO A 42 -17.53 -29.30 10.03
C PRO A 42 -18.59 -28.77 9.05
N PRO A 43 -19.79 -29.37 9.01
CA PRO A 43 -20.87 -28.90 8.15
C PRO A 43 -21.13 -27.42 8.45
N SER A 44 -21.07 -26.60 7.40
CA SER A 44 -21.25 -25.15 7.49
C SER A 44 -22.55 -24.85 8.22
N ALA A 45 -22.44 -24.21 9.39
CA ALA A 45 -23.59 -23.70 10.12
C ALA A 45 -24.30 -22.67 9.22
N GLN A 46 -25.51 -23.01 8.77
CA GLN A 46 -26.36 -22.10 8.04
C GLN A 46 -26.86 -21.04 9.02
N PHE A 47 -26.18 -19.89 9.07
CA PHE A 47 -26.70 -18.73 9.76
C PHE A 47 -27.96 -18.24 9.00
N PRO A 48 -29.08 -17.98 9.68
CA PRO A 48 -30.27 -17.44 9.04
C PRO A 48 -29.90 -16.10 8.39
N ILE A 49 -30.03 -16.03 7.07
CA ILE A 49 -29.82 -14.82 6.29
C ILE A 49 -30.95 -13.87 6.67
N LYS A 50 -30.67 -12.92 7.56
CA LYS A 50 -31.61 -11.85 7.88
C LYS A 50 -31.81 -11.02 6.61
N GLU A 51 -33.07 -10.91 6.18
CA GLU A 51 -33.48 -10.16 5.00
C GLU A 51 -32.87 -8.74 5.05
N PRO A 52 -32.17 -8.30 4.00
CA PRO A 52 -31.48 -7.02 4.01
C PRO A 52 -32.48 -5.88 4.18
N ALA A 53 -32.15 -4.94 5.06
CA ALA A 53 -32.96 -3.74 5.26
C ALA A 53 -33.21 -3.01 3.91
N PRO A 54 -34.39 -2.38 3.73
CA PRO A 54 -34.74 -1.71 2.49
C PRO A 54 -33.68 -0.68 2.09
N MET A 55 -33.20 -0.78 0.85
CA MET A 55 -32.20 0.12 0.29
C MET A 55 -32.72 1.56 0.32
N VAL A 56 -32.06 2.40 1.11
CA VAL A 56 -32.31 3.85 1.13
C VAL A 56 -32.03 4.39 -0.27
N LYS A 57 -32.99 5.18 -0.79
CA LYS A 57 -32.91 5.81 -2.12
C LYS A 57 -31.58 6.52 -2.29
N GLU A 58 -30.74 6.00 -3.18
CA GLU A 58 -29.39 6.50 -3.44
C GLU A 58 -29.48 7.92 -4.04
N ILE A 59 -29.05 8.92 -3.26
CA ILE A 59 -28.88 10.28 -3.76
C ILE A 59 -27.69 10.24 -4.72
N ALA A 60 -27.90 10.69 -5.97
CA ALA A 60 -26.84 10.74 -6.96
C ALA A 60 -25.59 11.39 -6.36
N PRO A 61 -24.40 10.76 -6.50
CA PRO A 61 -23.20 11.25 -5.84
C PRO A 61 -22.88 12.64 -6.38
N ALA A 62 -22.91 13.63 -5.49
CA ALA A 62 -22.47 14.98 -5.79
C ALA A 62 -21.08 14.92 -6.46
N GLU A 63 -20.91 15.62 -7.57
CA GLU A 63 -19.61 15.70 -8.23
C GLU A 63 -18.58 16.21 -7.24
N ILE A 64 -17.44 15.54 -7.16
CA ILE A 64 -16.37 15.94 -6.25
C ILE A 64 -15.66 17.10 -6.94
N PRO A 65 -15.74 18.35 -6.43
CA PRO A 65 -15.00 19.45 -7.01
C PRO A 65 -13.50 19.16 -6.87
N VAL A 66 -12.82 19.11 -8.02
CA VAL A 66 -11.36 18.95 -8.12
C VAL A 66 -10.71 20.33 -8.35
N SER A 67 -11.15 21.34 -7.60
CA SER A 67 -10.54 22.67 -7.65
C SER A 67 -9.34 22.75 -6.71
N GLY A 68 -8.27 23.44 -7.12
CA GLY A 68 -7.03 23.57 -6.35
C GLY A 68 -6.21 22.28 -6.41
N LEU A 69 -5.40 22.11 -7.45
CA LEU A 69 -4.55 20.94 -7.64
C LEU A 69 -3.11 21.26 -7.25
N THR A 70 -2.55 20.46 -6.34
CA THR A 70 -1.11 20.40 -6.09
C THR A 70 -0.50 19.34 -7.00
N ALA A 71 0.68 19.63 -7.55
CA ALA A 71 1.46 18.68 -8.32
C ALA A 71 2.71 18.22 -7.55
N TYR A 72 3.05 16.95 -7.72
CA TYR A 72 4.35 16.38 -7.38
C TYR A 72 5.03 15.89 -8.65
N GLU A 73 6.33 16.16 -8.78
CA GLU A 73 7.16 15.67 -9.88
C GLU A 73 8.51 15.20 -9.32
N THR A 74 9.04 14.12 -9.88
CA THR A 74 10.38 13.63 -9.59
C THR A 74 11.12 13.29 -10.88
N LEU A 75 12.25 13.95 -11.10
CA LEU A 75 13.13 13.67 -12.24
C LEU A 75 13.80 12.30 -12.12
N GLN A 76 14.22 11.94 -10.90
CA GLN A 76 14.87 10.66 -10.63
C GLN A 76 13.89 9.50 -10.84
N GLY A 77 12.66 9.64 -10.32
CA GLY A 77 11.60 8.65 -10.48
C GLY A 77 10.97 8.63 -11.87
N GLY A 78 11.10 9.70 -12.66
CA GLY A 78 10.51 9.78 -13.99
C GLY A 78 8.98 9.83 -13.97
N PHE A 79 8.37 10.40 -12.93
CA PHE A 79 6.92 10.53 -12.85
C PHE A 79 6.48 11.84 -12.18
N GLY A 80 5.22 12.20 -12.40
CA GLY A 80 4.53 13.23 -11.65
C GLY A 80 3.05 12.88 -11.46
N ILE A 81 2.43 13.44 -10.43
CA ILE A 81 1.02 13.22 -10.12
C ILE A 81 0.41 14.51 -9.57
N SER A 82 -0.86 14.78 -9.90
CA SER A 82 -1.60 15.92 -9.37
C SER A 82 -2.76 15.45 -8.49
N TYR A 83 -2.96 16.11 -7.36
CA TYR A 83 -3.98 15.77 -6.36
C TYR A 83 -4.59 17.04 -5.74
N PRO A 84 -5.82 16.98 -5.21
CA PRO A 84 -6.45 18.12 -4.54
C PRO A 84 -5.60 18.68 -3.38
N GLU A 85 -5.47 20.01 -3.32
CA GLU A 85 -4.72 20.76 -2.29
C GLU A 85 -5.18 20.45 -0.86
N ARG A 86 -6.45 20.06 -0.69
CA ARG A 86 -7.02 19.69 0.60
C ARG A 86 -6.48 18.36 1.16
N PHE A 87 -5.80 17.56 0.34
CA PHE A 87 -5.15 16.32 0.77
C PHE A 87 -3.72 16.60 1.19
N SER A 88 -3.30 15.94 2.27
CA SER A 88 -1.91 16.00 2.68
C SER A 88 -1.10 15.00 1.88
N ALA A 89 0.17 15.33 1.63
CA ALA A 89 1.09 14.41 1.00
C ALA A 89 2.43 14.39 1.72
N LYS A 90 3.01 13.19 1.81
CA LYS A 90 4.36 12.99 2.33
C LYS A 90 5.27 12.58 1.19
N LYS A 91 6.37 13.29 1.07
CA LYS A 91 7.47 12.95 0.17
C LYS A 91 8.52 12.31 1.05
N THR A 92 8.91 11.09 0.73
CA THR A 92 9.95 10.42 1.50
C THR A 92 10.94 9.78 0.55
N THR A 93 12.22 9.97 0.85
CA THR A 93 13.30 9.15 0.29
C THR A 93 13.74 8.05 1.27
N GLN A 94 13.32 8.11 2.55
CA GLN A 94 13.86 7.26 3.64
C GLN A 94 12.94 7.06 4.88
N GLU A 95 11.95 7.90 5.13
CA GLU A 95 10.90 7.60 6.12
C GLU A 95 10.04 6.44 5.64
N ARG A 96 10.05 5.38 6.46
CA ARG A 96 9.36 4.10 6.29
C ARG A 96 8.04 4.24 5.55
N VAL A 97 7.93 3.53 4.43
CA VAL A 97 6.65 3.20 3.85
C VAL A 97 5.82 2.52 4.95
N ILE A 98 4.51 2.80 5.01
CA ILE A 98 3.66 2.32 6.11
C ILE A 98 3.82 0.81 6.26
N ALA A 99 4.01 0.37 7.52
CA ALA A 99 4.14 -1.03 7.86
C ALA A 99 2.88 -1.78 7.37
N GLY A 100 3.08 -2.75 6.47
CA GLY A 100 1.99 -3.48 5.82
C GLY A 100 1.72 -3.06 4.37
N SER A 101 2.28 -1.94 3.89
CA SER A 101 2.32 -1.66 2.45
C SER A 101 3.16 -2.71 1.72
N MET A 102 2.73 -3.08 0.51
CA MET A 102 3.58 -3.91 -0.35
C MET A 102 4.79 -3.11 -0.84
N LEU A 103 4.66 -1.79 -0.95
CA LEU A 103 5.75 -0.90 -1.34
C LEU A 103 6.92 -0.89 -0.35
N GLN A 104 6.71 -1.16 0.95
CA GLN A 104 7.81 -1.26 1.91
C GLN A 104 8.82 -2.35 1.49
N ARG A 105 8.34 -3.50 1.01
CA ARG A 105 9.23 -4.59 0.57
C ARG A 105 9.96 -4.25 -0.72
N TYR A 106 9.29 -3.55 -1.65
CA TYR A 106 9.93 -3.00 -2.85
C TYR A 106 11.04 -2.01 -2.52
N TYR A 107 10.81 -1.15 -1.53
CA TYR A 107 11.79 -0.20 -1.05
C TYR A 107 13.06 -0.92 -0.55
N ASP A 108 12.90 -1.94 0.28
CA ASP A 108 14.01 -2.66 0.91
C ASP A 108 14.87 -3.43 -0.11
N GLU A 109 14.26 -3.95 -1.18
CA GLU A 109 14.96 -4.82 -2.14
C GLU A 109 15.49 -4.09 -3.39
N MET A 110 14.79 -3.04 -3.86
CA MET A 110 15.00 -2.53 -5.23
C MET A 110 15.52 -1.09 -5.29
N GLY A 111 15.45 -0.35 -4.19
CA GLY A 111 15.83 1.06 -4.11
C GLY A 111 14.88 1.97 -4.91
N LEU A 112 14.11 2.80 -4.20
CA LEU A 112 13.19 3.72 -4.86
C LEU A 112 13.93 4.91 -5.47
N LEU A 113 13.57 5.24 -6.71
CA LEU A 113 13.99 6.44 -7.44
C LEU A 113 13.12 7.66 -7.10
N GLY A 114 11.93 7.43 -6.55
CA GLY A 114 11.02 8.48 -6.10
C GLY A 114 9.78 7.88 -5.46
N PHE A 115 9.23 8.59 -4.49
CA PHE A 115 8.06 8.14 -3.73
C PHE A 115 7.23 9.33 -3.23
N ILE A 116 5.91 9.18 -3.28
CA ILE A 116 4.95 10.08 -2.64
C ILE A 116 3.77 9.27 -2.10
N SER A 117 3.32 9.63 -0.90
CA SER A 117 2.05 9.20 -0.30
C SER A 117 1.07 10.36 -0.27
N ILE A 118 -0.14 10.16 -0.76
CA ILE A 118 -1.24 11.14 -0.74
C ILE A 118 -2.33 10.59 0.18
N TYR A 119 -2.73 11.36 1.19
CA TYR A 119 -3.69 10.93 2.21
C TYR A 119 -5.07 11.56 2.00
N ILE A 120 -6.09 10.71 1.94
CA ILE A 120 -7.51 11.08 1.91
C ILE A 120 -8.08 10.87 3.33
N PRO A 121 -8.39 11.94 4.08
CA PRO A 121 -8.80 11.84 5.48
C PRO A 121 -10.27 11.39 5.66
N ALA A 122 -10.59 10.85 6.84
CA ALA A 122 -11.95 10.50 7.27
C ALA A 122 -13.00 11.59 7.00
N SER A 123 -12.59 12.87 7.08
CA SER A 123 -13.46 14.02 6.89
C SER A 123 -14.07 14.13 5.49
N GLU A 124 -13.58 13.39 4.48
CA GLU A 124 -14.21 13.30 3.17
C GLU A 124 -15.51 12.46 3.19
N PHE A 125 -15.66 11.58 4.19
CA PHE A 125 -16.80 10.68 4.37
C PHE A 125 -17.31 10.74 5.83
N PRO A 126 -17.81 11.90 6.28
CA PRO A 126 -18.22 12.09 7.66
C PRO A 126 -19.40 11.17 8.02
N SER A 127 -19.43 10.74 9.29
CA SER A 127 -20.46 9.84 9.83
C SER A 127 -20.51 8.49 9.11
N THR A 128 -19.37 7.99 8.64
CA THR A 128 -19.25 6.65 8.04
C THR A 128 -18.19 5.82 8.76
N ASN A 129 -18.08 4.54 8.42
CA ASN A 129 -17.01 3.65 8.87
C ASN A 129 -15.69 3.79 8.07
N PHE A 130 -15.56 4.83 7.24
CA PHE A 130 -14.32 5.15 6.55
C PHE A 130 -13.33 5.81 7.52
N SER A 131 -12.11 5.27 7.60
CA SER A 131 -11.04 5.83 8.41
C SER A 131 -10.16 6.74 7.56
N GLU A 132 -9.57 6.19 6.50
CA GLU A 132 -8.68 6.91 5.60
C GLU A 132 -8.46 6.12 4.32
N ALA A 133 -7.95 6.79 3.31
CA ALA A 133 -7.34 6.13 2.17
C ALA A 133 -6.00 6.77 1.84
N GLU A 134 -5.11 5.99 1.25
CA GLU A 134 -3.80 6.42 0.83
C GLU A 134 -3.56 6.02 -0.62
N ILE A 135 -2.91 6.91 -1.37
CA ILE A 135 -2.34 6.60 -2.69
C ILE A 135 -0.83 6.77 -2.58
N ASN A 136 -0.11 5.67 -2.76
CA ASN A 136 1.33 5.64 -2.82
C ASN A 136 1.76 5.51 -4.28
N VAL A 137 2.66 6.37 -4.74
CA VAL A 137 3.26 6.29 -6.07
C VAL A 137 4.76 6.18 -5.94
N ALA A 138 5.34 5.16 -6.56
CA ALA A 138 6.76 4.87 -6.51
C ALA A 138 7.32 4.51 -7.88
N ALA A 139 8.63 4.71 -8.04
CA ALA A 139 9.40 4.20 -9.16
C ALA A 139 10.67 3.50 -8.66
N ALA A 140 11.08 2.42 -9.31
CA ALA A 140 12.32 1.68 -9.04
C ALA A 140 13.13 1.46 -10.32
N ASN A 141 14.46 1.36 -10.22
CA ASN A 141 15.37 1.20 -11.37
C ASN A 141 15.52 -0.26 -11.81
N VAL A 142 14.43 -0.86 -12.29
CA VAL A 142 14.41 -2.25 -12.77
C VAL A 142 13.64 -2.38 -14.08
N SER A 143 14.06 -3.31 -14.92
CA SER A 143 13.45 -3.55 -16.23
C SER A 143 12.16 -4.36 -16.18
N THR A 144 11.84 -4.99 -15.04
CA THR A 144 10.63 -5.78 -14.86
C THR A 144 9.84 -5.29 -13.65
N CYS A 145 8.51 -5.28 -13.77
CA CYS A 145 7.57 -5.04 -12.67
C CYS A 145 6.97 -6.35 -12.19
N ASN A 146 7.82 -7.28 -11.76
CA ASN A 146 7.31 -8.56 -11.28
C ASN A 146 6.85 -8.42 -9.82
N LEU A 147 5.52 -8.29 -9.63
CA LEU A 147 4.89 -8.37 -8.30
C LEU A 147 4.62 -9.82 -7.84
N SER A 148 4.96 -10.84 -8.65
CA SER A 148 4.60 -12.24 -8.42
C SER A 148 5.06 -12.83 -7.09
N PRO A 149 6.26 -12.55 -6.55
CA PRO A 149 6.65 -13.05 -5.22
C PRO A 149 5.72 -12.56 -4.10
N TYR A 150 4.98 -11.48 -4.37
CA TYR A 150 4.03 -10.85 -3.46
C TYR A 150 2.58 -11.11 -3.87
N ALA A 151 2.38 -11.75 -5.03
CA ALA A 151 1.06 -12.07 -5.57
C ALA A 151 0.42 -13.30 -4.93
N GLU A 152 1.15 -14.09 -4.14
CA GLU A 152 0.58 -15.24 -3.42
C GLU A 152 -0.52 -14.81 -2.43
N SER A 153 -0.46 -13.57 -1.92
CA SER A 153 -1.52 -12.97 -1.10
C SER A 153 -2.48 -12.06 -1.89
N LEU A 154 -2.25 -11.87 -3.19
CA LEU A 154 -3.08 -11.01 -4.03
C LEU A 154 -4.12 -11.87 -4.76
N ALA A 155 -5.39 -11.66 -4.43
CA ALA A 155 -6.49 -12.19 -5.20
C ALA A 155 -6.69 -11.33 -6.47
N GLY A 156 -6.76 -11.98 -7.63
CA GLY A 156 -7.11 -11.33 -8.89
C GLY A 156 -5.94 -10.58 -9.52
N ALA A 157 -5.33 -11.21 -10.53
CA ALA A 157 -4.51 -10.52 -11.51
C ALA A 157 -5.41 -10.02 -12.64
N GLY A 158 -5.31 -8.74 -12.98
CA GLY A 158 -6.01 -8.13 -14.10
C GLY A 158 -5.21 -6.99 -14.70
N THR A 159 -5.87 -6.20 -15.53
CA THR A 159 -5.30 -4.96 -16.06
C THR A 159 -6.21 -3.77 -15.77
N ALA A 160 -5.64 -2.57 -15.76
CA ALA A 160 -6.38 -1.32 -15.68
C ALA A 160 -5.71 -0.26 -16.55
N GLU A 161 -6.52 0.63 -17.13
CA GLU A 161 -6.02 1.81 -17.83
C GLU A 161 -5.88 2.97 -16.84
N ILE A 162 -4.66 3.50 -16.71
CA ILE A 162 -4.35 4.69 -15.92
C ILE A 162 -3.68 5.70 -16.85
N SER A 163 -4.30 6.86 -17.02
CA SER A 163 -3.77 7.92 -17.89
C SER A 163 -3.48 7.44 -19.33
N GLY A 164 -4.32 6.54 -19.86
CA GLY A 164 -4.18 5.95 -21.21
C GLY A 164 -3.06 4.91 -21.34
N ARG A 165 -2.57 4.36 -20.23
CA ARG A 165 -1.56 3.31 -20.19
C ARG A 165 -2.10 2.09 -19.44
N THR A 166 -1.84 0.91 -19.97
CA THR A 166 -2.18 -0.35 -19.31
C THR A 166 -1.22 -0.65 -18.15
N PHE A 167 -1.77 -0.87 -16.96
CA PHE A 167 -1.08 -1.37 -15.78
C PHE A 167 -1.57 -2.77 -15.45
N ASN A 168 -0.68 -3.62 -14.91
CA ASN A 168 -1.11 -4.81 -14.20
C ASN A 168 -1.81 -4.38 -12.92
N LYS A 169 -2.92 -5.03 -12.57
CA LYS A 169 -3.71 -4.75 -11.38
C LYS A 169 -3.76 -5.98 -10.49
N PHE A 170 -3.59 -5.75 -9.19
CA PHE A 170 -3.69 -6.75 -8.14
C PHE A 170 -4.53 -6.22 -7.00
N THR A 171 -5.26 -7.09 -6.31
CA THR A 171 -6.04 -6.70 -5.12
C THR A 171 -5.77 -7.62 -3.95
N ALA A 172 -5.73 -7.06 -2.75
CA ALA A 172 -5.71 -7.80 -1.49
C ALA A 172 -6.70 -7.19 -0.51
N ALA A 173 -7.18 -8.00 0.42
CA ALA A 173 -7.93 -7.54 1.56
C ALA A 173 -7.38 -8.21 2.81
N ASP A 174 -7.24 -7.44 3.89
CA ASP A 174 -6.84 -7.95 5.20
C ASP A 174 -7.75 -7.36 6.27
N ALA A 175 -7.87 -8.07 7.40
CA ALA A 175 -8.70 -7.67 8.52
C ALA A 175 -7.93 -7.87 9.83
N ALA A 176 -7.84 -6.82 10.64
CA ALA A 176 -7.13 -6.86 11.92
C ALA A 176 -7.82 -5.99 12.97
N ALA A 177 -8.12 -6.56 14.15
CA ALA A 177 -8.67 -5.85 15.31
C ALA A 177 -9.87 -4.94 14.98
N GLY A 178 -10.81 -5.42 14.16
CA GLY A 178 -11.98 -4.63 13.75
C GLY A 178 -11.73 -3.60 12.66
N SER A 179 -10.52 -3.54 12.11
CA SER A 179 -10.18 -2.81 10.89
C SER A 179 -10.23 -3.74 9.67
N LEU A 180 -10.59 -3.16 8.54
CA LEU A 180 -10.56 -3.78 7.21
C LEU A 180 -9.69 -2.91 6.32
N TYR A 181 -8.72 -3.54 5.67
CA TYR A 181 -7.81 -2.91 4.72
C TYR A 181 -8.05 -3.53 3.35
N ALA A 182 -8.35 -2.70 2.36
CA ALA A 182 -8.43 -3.12 0.97
C ALA A 182 -7.30 -2.45 0.19
N THR A 183 -6.39 -3.26 -0.35
CA THR A 183 -5.24 -2.79 -1.10
C THR A 183 -5.42 -3.08 -2.58
N THR A 184 -5.23 -2.09 -3.44
CA THR A 184 -5.17 -2.28 -4.89
C THR A 184 -3.82 -1.79 -5.38
N VAL A 185 -3.08 -2.65 -6.07
CA VAL A 185 -1.77 -2.30 -6.61
C VAL A 185 -1.78 -2.35 -8.13
N PHE A 186 -1.29 -1.28 -8.72
CA PHE A 186 -1.06 -1.15 -10.13
C PHE A 186 0.44 -1.13 -10.39
N SER A 187 0.93 -1.89 -11.36
CA SER A 187 2.32 -1.84 -11.77
C SER A 187 2.50 -1.81 -13.27
N ARG A 188 3.53 -1.10 -13.72
CA ARG A 188 3.89 -0.98 -15.13
C ARG A 188 5.39 -0.82 -15.29
N ALA A 189 5.99 -1.70 -16.08
CA ALA A 189 7.36 -1.55 -16.52
C ALA A 189 7.40 -0.66 -17.77
N GLU A 190 8.28 0.33 -17.78
CA GLU A 190 8.50 1.19 -18.94
C GLU A 190 9.95 1.66 -18.98
N GLY A 191 10.67 1.27 -20.04
CA GLY A 191 12.12 1.40 -20.10
C GLY A 191 12.81 0.54 -19.05
N ASN A 192 13.75 1.13 -18.30
CA ASN A 192 14.43 0.47 -17.17
C ASN A 192 13.81 0.86 -15.82
N ARG A 193 12.53 1.23 -15.81
CA ARG A 193 11.82 1.63 -14.60
C ARG A 193 10.59 0.75 -14.37
N CYS A 194 10.36 0.44 -13.10
CA CYS A 194 9.10 -0.09 -12.64
C CYS A 194 8.33 0.98 -11.88
N TYR A 195 7.14 1.31 -12.36
CA TYR A 195 6.21 2.23 -11.70
C TYR A 195 5.16 1.44 -10.94
N ILE A 196 4.91 1.85 -9.70
CA ILE A 196 3.93 1.22 -8.81
C ILE A 196 3.01 2.30 -8.26
N VAL A 197 1.71 2.05 -8.33
CA VAL A 197 0.67 2.82 -7.66
C VAL A 197 -0.05 1.88 -6.71
N GLU A 198 -0.06 2.19 -5.42
CA GLU A 198 -0.76 1.40 -4.41
C GLU A 198 -1.84 2.25 -3.76
N GLU A 199 -3.08 1.78 -3.82
CA GLU A 199 -4.21 2.31 -3.09
C GLU A 199 -4.42 1.46 -1.84
N ILE A 200 -4.51 2.10 -0.67
CA ILE A 200 -4.91 1.45 0.57
C ILE A 200 -6.19 2.14 1.05
N ILE A 201 -7.26 1.38 1.23
CA ILE A 201 -8.50 1.87 1.86
C ILE A 201 -8.60 1.23 3.23
N HIS A 202 -8.59 2.06 4.26
CA HIS A 202 -8.79 1.65 5.65
C HIS A 202 -10.19 2.01 6.10
N THR A 203 -10.92 0.99 6.55
CA THR A 203 -12.24 1.13 7.15
C THR A 203 -12.29 0.35 8.45
N THR A 204 -13.26 0.67 9.29
CA THR A 204 -13.63 -0.15 10.44
C THR A 204 -14.80 -1.05 10.07
N ASN A 205 -14.92 -2.22 10.70
CA ASN A 205 -16.08 -3.08 10.49
C ASN A 205 -17.35 -2.35 10.97
N ILE A 206 -18.29 -2.11 10.07
CA ILE A 206 -19.55 -1.40 10.37
C ILE A 206 -20.35 -2.10 11.48
N GLN A 207 -20.20 -3.42 11.64
CA GLN A 207 -20.85 -4.21 12.69
C GLN A 207 -20.34 -3.87 14.10
N ASN A 208 -19.24 -3.14 14.22
CA ASN A 208 -18.70 -2.72 15.51
C ASN A 208 -19.38 -1.44 16.05
N TYR A 209 -20.26 -0.80 15.29
CA TYR A 209 -20.93 0.45 15.70
C TYR A 209 -22.34 0.18 16.19
N ASP A 210 -22.72 0.84 17.29
CA ASP A 210 -24.11 0.93 17.71
C ASP A 210 -24.90 1.76 16.67
N PRO A 211 -26.02 1.24 16.13
CA PRO A 211 -26.83 1.96 15.15
C PRO A 211 -27.31 3.35 15.62
N SER A 212 -27.46 3.55 16.94
CA SER A 212 -27.86 4.85 17.52
C SER A 212 -26.82 5.96 17.32
N LEU A 213 -25.56 5.62 16.99
CA LEU A 213 -24.51 6.58 16.66
C LEU A 213 -24.66 7.19 15.26
N GLY A 214 -25.56 6.64 14.43
CA GLY A 214 -25.78 7.12 13.07
C GLY A 214 -24.60 6.88 12.11
N ILE A 215 -23.66 6.01 12.47
CA ILE A 215 -22.55 5.62 11.60
C ILE A 215 -23.07 4.66 10.53
N ARG A 216 -22.76 4.95 9.27
CA ARG A 216 -23.17 4.15 8.11
C ARG A 216 -21.98 3.61 7.33
N ALA A 217 -22.23 2.65 6.45
CA ALA A 217 -21.24 2.25 5.46
C ALA A 217 -20.87 3.47 4.58
N TYR A 218 -19.58 3.65 4.30
CA TYR A 218 -19.14 4.67 3.36
C TYR A 218 -19.63 4.36 1.92
N ASN A 219 -19.74 5.39 1.10
CA ASN A 219 -20.11 5.21 -0.31
C ASN A 219 -18.87 4.81 -1.11
N GLU A 220 -18.69 3.49 -1.30
CA GLU A 220 -17.55 2.94 -2.04
C GLU A 220 -17.46 3.47 -3.48
N PRO A 221 -18.53 3.50 -4.30
CA PRO A 221 -18.45 4.06 -5.66
C PRO A 221 -17.92 5.51 -5.69
N ARG A 222 -18.30 6.34 -4.72
CA ARG A 222 -17.81 7.72 -4.60
C ARG A 222 -16.33 7.77 -4.24
N LEU A 223 -15.87 6.94 -3.31
CA LEU A 223 -14.43 6.85 -2.98
C LEU A 223 -13.63 6.34 -4.19
N ARG A 224 -14.10 5.30 -4.88
CA ARG A 224 -13.44 4.79 -6.09
C ARG A 224 -13.34 5.84 -7.18
N LYS A 225 -14.41 6.63 -7.41
CA LYS A 225 -14.36 7.75 -8.35
C LYS A 225 -13.32 8.81 -7.95
N LEU A 226 -13.21 9.11 -6.65
CA LEU A 226 -12.18 10.02 -6.12
C LEU A 226 -10.77 9.49 -6.37
N LEU A 227 -10.47 8.26 -5.94
CA LEU A 227 -9.15 7.64 -6.12
C LEU A 227 -8.79 7.56 -7.61
N ASN A 228 -9.72 7.11 -8.44
CA ASN A 228 -9.56 7.05 -9.90
C ASN A 228 -9.26 8.43 -10.51
N SER A 229 -9.84 9.51 -9.99
CA SER A 229 -9.57 10.86 -10.49
C SER A 229 -8.13 11.32 -10.18
N ILE A 230 -7.56 10.87 -9.06
CA ILE A 230 -6.19 11.21 -8.65
C ILE A 230 -5.19 10.38 -9.45
N ILE A 231 -5.37 9.06 -9.52
CA ILE A 231 -4.44 8.18 -10.22
C ILE A 231 -4.40 8.48 -11.73
N ASN A 232 -5.51 8.92 -12.34
CA ASN A 232 -5.54 9.31 -13.76
C ASN A 232 -4.84 10.65 -14.04
N ASN A 233 -4.37 11.35 -13.02
CA ASN A 233 -3.45 12.49 -13.18
C ASN A 233 -1.97 12.06 -13.16
N LEU A 234 -1.68 10.76 -13.06
CA LEU A 234 -0.33 10.23 -13.14
C LEU A 234 0.24 10.49 -14.53
N ARG A 235 1.43 11.07 -14.56
CA ARG A 235 2.24 11.30 -15.77
C ARG A 235 3.55 10.55 -15.61
N LEU A 236 3.89 9.75 -16.62
CA LEU A 236 5.18 9.08 -16.70
C LEU A 236 6.04 9.79 -17.74
N SER A 237 7.27 10.09 -17.37
CA SER A 237 8.29 10.65 -18.25
C SER A 237 9.17 9.51 -18.75
N ALA A 238 9.31 9.40 -20.07
CA ALA A 238 10.21 8.43 -20.71
C ALA A 238 11.67 8.68 -20.28
#